data_AF-X0TW50-F1
#
_entry.id   AF-X0TW50-F1
#
_cell.length_a   1.000
_cell.length_b   1.000
_cell.length_c   1.000
_cell.angle_alpha   90.00
_cell.angle_beta   90.00
_cell.angle_gamma   90.00
#
_symmetry.space_group_name_H-M   'P 1'
#
loop_
_entity.id
_entity.type
_entity.pdbx_description
1 polymer ?
#
loop_
_entity_poly.entity_id
_entity_poly.type
_entity_poly.pdbx_seq_one_letter_code
_entity_poly.pdbx_strand_id
1 'polypeptide(L)'
;TQHEVYKGVLIKLGWKDAFEWNLKTDSDKQKVKAEADTWVSYPKKAAPEDQMHFLVKKGQLMVTSPKLTEKDHEFLPEGLGEDIAHYNTYTHRRRFLENKKDPENKGLLSYVREDGRIPAGVNNFGTSTSRSSHRVWVNAAGIGALYGEEIRKCVIAPDGRKLIGIDMKSAQLAIAAFFAKNWDYYEAVAQGQEVTKDETGAELYVGMSAHCHSARNFGMVSQEEFERAVEFQEEKLLHSIALRRGKSKGASFGVIFG
;
A
#
# COMPACT_ATOMS: atom_id res chain seq x y z
N THR A 1 21.27 18.42 -6.74
CA THR A 1 21.32 17.01 -6.30
C THR A 1 20.78 16.10 -7.38
N GLN A 2 21.00 14.77 -7.33
CA GLN A 2 20.42 13.83 -8.31
C GLN A 2 18.88 13.97 -8.40
N HIS A 3 18.23 14.27 -7.28
CA HIS A 3 16.79 14.55 -7.23
C HIS A 3 16.39 15.84 -7.96
N GLU A 4 17.17 16.92 -7.86
CA GLU A 4 16.89 18.15 -8.60
C GLU A 4 17.04 17.97 -10.11
N VAL A 5 18.05 17.22 -10.55
CA VAL A 5 18.27 16.96 -11.98
C VAL A 5 17.09 16.18 -12.56
N TYR A 6 16.70 15.08 -11.91
CA TYR A 6 15.57 14.26 -12.36
C TYR A 6 14.24 15.03 -12.37
N LYS A 7 13.90 15.71 -11.27
CA LYS A 7 12.64 16.47 -11.19
C LYS A 7 12.62 17.65 -12.15
N GLY A 8 13.77 18.31 -12.35
CA GLY A 8 13.90 19.37 -13.36
C GLY A 8 13.65 18.87 -14.78
N VAL A 9 14.11 17.66 -15.12
CA VAL A 9 13.77 17.02 -16.41
C VAL A 9 12.28 16.76 -16.52
N LEU A 10 11.64 16.22 -15.47
CA LEU A 10 10.19 15.98 -15.50
C LEU A 10 9.36 17.27 -15.67
N ILE A 11 9.77 18.36 -15.01
CA ILE A 11 9.09 19.67 -15.15
C ILE A 11 9.21 20.21 -16.58
N LYS A 12 10.35 19.97 -17.24
CA LYS A 12 10.53 20.29 -18.66
C LYS A 12 9.67 19.41 -19.57
N LEU A 13 9.46 18.15 -19.19
CA LEU A 13 8.67 17.16 -19.95
C LEU A 13 7.16 17.30 -19.78
N GLY A 14 6.67 18.14 -18.87
CA GLY A 14 5.23 18.40 -18.72
C GLY A 14 4.70 18.39 -17.28
N TRP A 15 5.52 18.02 -16.29
CA TRP A 15 5.10 18.04 -14.89
C TRP A 15 4.99 19.48 -14.36
N LYS A 16 3.82 20.11 -14.56
CA LYS A 16 3.61 21.55 -14.26
C LYS A 16 3.01 21.83 -12.89
N ASP A 17 2.35 20.86 -12.26
CA ASP A 17 1.84 20.99 -10.89
C ASP A 17 2.12 19.72 -10.08
N ALA A 18 2.20 19.85 -8.76
CA ALA A 18 2.47 18.75 -7.84
C ALA A 18 1.46 18.72 -6.68
N PHE A 19 0.78 17.58 -6.52
CA PHE A 19 -0.21 17.39 -5.44
C PHE A 19 0.40 17.37 -4.04
N GLU A 20 1.67 16.98 -3.92
CA GLU A 20 2.38 16.94 -2.65
C GLU A 20 3.74 17.61 -2.71
N TRP A 21 4.14 18.22 -1.59
CA TRP A 21 5.45 18.84 -1.43
C TRP A 21 6.17 18.39 -0.17
N ASN A 22 7.50 18.37 -0.22
CA ASN A 22 8.33 18.17 0.96
C ASN A 22 8.29 19.40 1.87
N LEU A 23 8.04 19.19 3.16
CA LEU A 23 7.99 20.25 4.15
C LEU A 23 9.40 20.69 4.56
N LYS A 24 9.54 21.99 4.81
CA LYS A 24 10.77 22.57 5.36
C LYS A 24 10.84 22.28 6.85
N THR A 25 11.97 21.77 7.29
CA THR A 25 12.30 21.63 8.70
C THR A 25 13.47 22.51 9.09
N ASP A 26 13.52 22.94 10.34
CA ASP A 26 14.67 23.64 10.92
C ASP A 26 15.77 22.65 11.37
N SER A 27 16.79 23.17 12.07
CA SER A 27 17.90 22.39 12.62
C SER A 27 17.46 21.32 13.61
N ASP A 28 16.34 21.55 14.31
CA ASP A 28 15.78 20.65 15.33
C ASP A 28 14.72 19.71 14.74
N LYS A 29 14.62 19.64 13.40
CA LYS A 29 13.65 18.85 12.63
C LYS A 29 12.19 19.26 12.88
N GLN A 30 11.94 20.44 13.43
CA GLN A 30 10.60 20.96 13.56
C GLN A 30 10.13 21.58 12.25
N LYS A 31 8.82 21.47 11.97
CA LYS A 31 8.25 21.97 10.72
C LYS A 31 8.14 23.50 10.76
N VAL A 32 8.68 24.16 9.75
CA VAL A 32 8.70 25.63 9.65
C VAL A 32 7.39 26.14 9.06
N LYS A 33 6.83 27.23 9.60
CA LYS A 33 5.66 27.93 9.04
C LYS A 33 6.07 29.16 8.22
N ALA A 34 5.25 29.52 7.24
CA ALA A 34 5.43 30.73 6.43
C ALA A 34 5.05 31.97 7.25
N GLU A 35 5.96 32.94 7.37
CA GLU A 35 5.70 34.20 8.09
C GLU A 35 4.85 35.19 7.28
N ALA A 36 4.89 35.06 5.95
CA ALA A 36 4.11 35.80 4.97
C ALA A 36 3.76 34.90 3.77
N ASP A 37 2.84 35.36 2.92
CA ASP A 37 2.56 34.72 1.63
C ASP A 37 3.85 34.63 0.82
N THR A 38 4.30 33.40 0.55
CA THR A 38 5.62 33.12 -0.01
C THR A 38 5.48 32.20 -1.23
N TRP A 39 5.97 32.66 -2.38
CA TRP A 39 6.13 31.81 -3.55
C TRP A 39 7.37 30.93 -3.40
N VAL A 40 7.19 29.62 -3.53
CA VAL A 40 8.26 28.64 -3.59
C VAL A 40 8.40 28.17 -5.03
N SER A 41 9.57 28.45 -5.63
CA SER A 41 9.88 28.02 -6.99
C SER A 41 10.90 26.88 -7.01
N TYR A 42 10.67 25.90 -7.87
CA TYR A 42 11.52 24.71 -8.00
C TYR A 42 11.62 24.23 -9.45
N PRO A 43 12.82 23.87 -9.97
CA PRO A 43 14.11 23.94 -9.31
C PRO A 43 14.60 25.40 -9.24
N LYS A 44 15.15 25.84 -8.10
CA LYS A 44 15.49 27.25 -7.83
C LYS A 44 16.43 27.91 -8.86
N LYS A 45 17.25 27.11 -9.55
CA LYS A 45 18.26 27.57 -10.51
C LYS A 45 17.81 27.43 -11.97
N ALA A 46 16.64 26.88 -12.23
CA ALA A 46 16.10 26.76 -13.59
C ALA A 46 15.57 28.11 -14.10
N ALA A 47 15.40 28.27 -15.40
CA ALA A 47 14.70 29.43 -15.96
C ALA A 47 13.22 29.43 -15.47
N PRO A 48 12.56 30.60 -15.29
CA PRO A 48 11.20 30.67 -14.76
C PRO A 48 10.18 29.75 -15.45
N GLU A 49 10.27 29.58 -16.76
CA GLU A 49 9.43 28.69 -17.58
C GLU A 49 9.63 27.18 -17.30
N ASP A 50 10.79 26.85 -16.73
CA ASP A 50 11.19 25.51 -16.30
C ASP A 50 11.05 25.32 -14.78
N GLN A 51 10.38 26.26 -14.10
CA GLN A 51 10.08 26.18 -12.68
C GLN A 51 8.61 25.85 -12.44
N MET A 52 8.38 25.10 -11.38
CA MET A 52 7.09 24.94 -10.73
C MET A 52 7.00 25.95 -9.59
N HIS A 53 5.89 26.69 -9.54
CA HIS A 53 5.65 27.74 -8.56
C HIS A 53 4.48 27.38 -7.65
N PHE A 54 4.72 27.39 -6.34
CA PHE A 54 3.70 27.08 -5.34
C PHE A 54 3.59 28.21 -4.32
N LEU A 55 2.39 28.74 -4.12
CA LEU A 55 2.14 29.78 -3.13
C LEU A 55 1.82 29.16 -1.77
N VAL A 56 2.72 29.37 -0.81
CA VAL A 56 2.48 29.04 0.61
C VAL A 56 1.86 30.25 1.29
N LYS A 57 0.65 30.10 1.84
CA LYS A 57 -0.01 31.19 2.57
C LYS A 57 0.59 31.39 3.95
N LYS A 58 0.56 32.62 4.45
CA LYS A 58 0.99 32.94 5.82
C LYS A 58 0.36 31.97 6.84
N GLY A 59 1.18 31.43 7.73
CA GLY A 59 0.79 30.47 8.76
C GLY A 59 0.75 29.01 8.32
N GLN A 60 0.80 28.70 7.02
CA GLN A 60 0.93 27.34 6.51
C GLN A 60 2.36 26.80 6.66
N LEU A 61 2.51 25.49 6.59
CA LEU A 61 3.82 24.85 6.64
C LEU A 61 4.61 25.16 5.35
N MET A 62 5.84 25.64 5.51
CA MET A 62 6.73 25.92 4.40
C MET A 62 7.08 24.64 3.64
N VAL A 63 7.12 24.75 2.31
CA VAL A 63 7.52 23.67 1.42
C VAL A 63 8.90 23.92 0.80
N THR A 64 9.51 22.87 0.24
CA THR A 64 10.89 22.93 -0.31
C THR A 64 11.01 22.40 -1.73
N SER A 65 10.41 21.25 -2.03
CA SER A 65 10.47 20.61 -3.35
C SER A 65 9.23 19.75 -3.58
N PRO A 66 8.76 19.64 -4.83
CA PRO A 66 7.59 18.83 -5.14
C PRO A 66 7.92 17.35 -4.93
N LYS A 67 6.92 16.55 -4.53
CA LYS A 67 7.01 15.09 -4.51
C LYS A 67 6.26 14.58 -5.73
N LEU A 68 6.91 13.71 -6.49
CA LEU A 68 6.24 12.99 -7.56
C LEU A 68 5.44 11.85 -6.93
N THR A 69 4.13 11.90 -7.10
CA THR A 69 3.15 10.91 -6.67
C THR A 69 2.46 10.30 -7.89
N GLU A 70 1.73 9.21 -7.71
CA GLU A 70 1.00 8.56 -8.81
C GLU A 70 -0.01 9.50 -9.49
N LYS A 71 -0.57 10.46 -8.75
CA LYS A 71 -1.50 11.44 -9.32
C LYS A 71 -0.83 12.36 -10.32
N ASP A 72 0.45 12.66 -10.09
CA ASP A 72 1.22 13.54 -10.96
C ASP A 72 1.58 12.89 -12.31
N HIS A 73 1.41 11.57 -12.42
CA HIS A 73 1.71 10.83 -13.65
C HIS A 73 0.82 11.25 -14.83
N GLU A 74 -0.36 11.81 -14.56
CA GLU A 74 -1.28 12.30 -15.60
C GLU A 74 -0.73 13.52 -16.35
N PHE A 75 0.18 14.28 -15.73
CA PHE A 75 0.83 15.44 -16.36
C PHE A 75 2.06 15.06 -17.18
N LEU A 76 2.49 13.81 -17.10
CA LEU A 76 3.67 13.33 -17.81
C LEU A 76 3.29 12.80 -19.20
N PRO A 77 4.26 12.76 -20.13
CA PRO A 77 4.08 12.04 -21.39
C PRO A 77 3.56 10.61 -21.15
N GLU A 78 2.73 10.13 -22.08
CA GLU A 78 2.14 8.80 -22.02
C GLU A 78 3.21 7.72 -21.78
N GLY A 79 2.92 6.79 -20.85
CA GLY A 79 3.83 5.73 -20.44
C GLY A 79 4.91 6.13 -19.42
N LEU A 80 5.35 7.38 -19.36
CA LEU A 80 6.49 7.77 -18.51
C LEU A 80 6.20 7.60 -17.01
N GLY A 81 4.99 7.93 -16.56
CA GLY A 81 4.59 7.74 -15.16
C GLY A 81 4.60 6.26 -14.74
N GLU A 82 4.15 5.37 -15.63
CA GLU A 82 4.19 3.93 -15.42
C GLU A 82 5.64 3.41 -15.37
N ASP A 83 6.50 3.87 -16.28
CA ASP A 83 7.93 3.53 -16.29
C ASP A 83 8.63 3.94 -14.99
N ILE A 84 8.30 5.12 -14.46
CA ILE A 84 8.82 5.59 -13.17
C ILE A 84 8.35 4.69 -12.03
N ALA A 85 7.06 4.31 -12.01
CA ALA A 85 6.50 3.41 -11.00
C ALA A 85 7.18 2.02 -11.06
N HIS A 86 7.35 1.47 -12.27
CA HIS A 86 8.05 0.22 -12.51
C HIS A 86 9.52 0.31 -12.08
N TYR A 87 10.25 1.34 -12.48
CA TYR A 87 11.65 1.52 -12.10
C TYR A 87 11.84 1.55 -10.57
N ASN A 88 10.98 2.29 -9.86
CA ASN A 88 11.02 2.35 -8.40
C ASN A 88 10.74 0.97 -7.79
N THR A 89 9.75 0.26 -8.32
CA THR A 89 9.40 -1.09 -7.88
C THR A 89 10.56 -2.06 -8.13
N TYR A 90 11.12 -2.12 -9.34
CA TYR A 90 12.27 -2.96 -9.68
C TYR A 90 13.47 -2.68 -8.79
N THR A 91 13.77 -1.40 -8.54
CA THR A 91 14.85 -0.99 -7.65
C THR A 91 14.61 -1.49 -6.22
N HIS A 92 13.38 -1.37 -5.71
CA HIS A 92 13.02 -1.85 -4.38
C HIS A 92 13.10 -3.38 -4.29
N ARG A 93 12.58 -4.11 -5.28
CA ARG A 93 12.64 -5.59 -5.34
C ARG A 93 14.08 -6.10 -5.39
N ARG A 94 14.92 -5.46 -6.21
CA ARG A 94 16.33 -5.78 -6.26
C ARG A 94 17.02 -5.49 -4.94
N ARG A 95 16.83 -4.30 -4.34
CA ARG A 95 17.44 -3.95 -3.04
C ARG A 95 16.97 -4.83 -1.87
N PHE A 96 15.77 -5.39 -1.96
CA PHE A 96 15.27 -6.37 -1.00
C PHE A 96 16.12 -7.65 -1.04
N LEU A 97 16.52 -8.12 -2.23
CA LEU A 97 17.39 -9.28 -2.39
C LEU A 97 18.87 -8.93 -2.19
N GLU A 98 19.36 -7.87 -2.85
CA GLU A 98 20.76 -7.48 -2.92
C GLU A 98 20.90 -5.95 -3.06
N ASN A 99 21.68 -5.33 -2.19
CA ASN A 99 22.02 -3.92 -2.32
C ASN A 99 23.42 -3.74 -2.92
N LYS A 100 23.52 -3.38 -4.21
CA LYS A 100 24.82 -3.16 -4.88
C LYS A 100 25.74 -2.12 -4.23
N LYS A 101 25.22 -1.19 -3.42
CA LYS A 101 26.04 -0.20 -2.72
C LYS A 101 26.59 -0.70 -1.39
N ASP A 102 26.01 -1.77 -0.85
CA ASP A 102 26.33 -2.34 0.46
C ASP A 102 25.95 -3.84 0.47
N PRO A 103 26.62 -4.66 -0.36
CA PRO A 103 26.24 -6.06 -0.56
C PRO A 103 26.51 -6.92 0.67
N GLU A 104 27.40 -6.48 1.57
CA GLU A 104 27.79 -7.24 2.76
C GLU A 104 26.84 -7.01 3.94
N ASN A 105 26.08 -5.91 3.97
CA ASN A 105 25.23 -5.56 5.12
C ASN A 105 23.76 -5.32 4.77
N LYS A 106 23.38 -5.30 3.49
CA LYS A 106 22.01 -5.00 3.07
C LYS A 106 21.48 -5.92 1.97
N GLY A 107 20.20 -6.25 2.09
CA GLY A 107 19.49 -7.20 1.24
C GLY A 107 19.54 -8.60 1.84
N LEU A 108 18.62 -9.47 1.44
CA LEU A 108 18.54 -10.83 1.99
C LEU A 108 19.81 -11.66 1.77
N LEU A 109 20.48 -11.50 0.62
CA LEU A 109 21.68 -12.27 0.29
C LEU A 109 22.83 -12.01 1.28
N SER A 110 22.90 -10.83 1.89
CA SER A 110 23.92 -10.51 2.90
C SER A 110 23.71 -11.23 4.23
N TYR A 111 22.56 -11.87 4.43
CA TYR A 111 22.21 -12.61 5.65
C TYR A 111 22.15 -14.12 5.45
N VAL A 112 22.49 -14.62 4.26
CA VAL A 112 22.56 -16.05 4.00
C VAL A 112 23.77 -16.62 4.75
N ARG A 113 23.50 -17.57 5.64
CA ARG A 113 24.53 -18.29 6.41
C ARG A 113 25.14 -19.41 5.56
N GLU A 114 26.24 -19.98 6.06
CA GLU A 114 26.93 -21.11 5.44
C GLU A 114 26.02 -22.34 5.20
N ASP A 115 24.99 -22.53 6.04
CA ASP A 115 24.02 -23.62 5.87
C ASP A 115 22.86 -23.29 4.92
N GLY A 116 22.96 -22.21 4.15
CA GLY A 116 21.97 -21.77 3.17
C GLY A 116 20.70 -21.14 3.76
N ARG A 117 20.67 -20.88 5.07
CA ARG A 117 19.51 -20.30 5.76
C ARG A 117 19.68 -18.80 6.01
N ILE A 118 18.56 -18.09 6.09
CA ILE A 118 18.52 -16.71 6.58
C ILE A 118 17.99 -16.67 8.03
N PRO A 119 18.57 -15.86 8.92
CA PRO A 119 17.99 -15.60 10.23
C PRO A 119 16.76 -14.70 10.10
N ALA A 120 15.70 -14.99 10.84
CA ALA A 120 14.57 -14.09 11.02
C ALA A 120 14.61 -13.55 12.45
N GLY A 121 14.83 -12.24 12.61
CA GLY A 121 14.84 -11.63 13.94
C GLY A 121 13.47 -11.06 14.28
N VAL A 122 13.06 -11.24 15.54
CA VAL A 122 11.80 -10.72 16.08
C VAL A 122 12.10 -9.95 17.38
N ASN A 123 11.61 -8.72 17.48
CA ASN A 123 11.51 -7.99 18.73
C ASN A 123 10.04 -8.01 19.18
N ASN A 124 9.75 -8.71 20.27
CA ASN A 124 8.38 -9.04 20.68
C ASN A 124 7.51 -7.80 20.97
N PHE A 125 8.08 -6.71 21.46
CA PHE A 125 7.40 -5.45 21.79
C PHE A 125 8.03 -4.26 21.06
N GLY A 126 8.24 -4.40 19.75
CA GLY A 126 8.97 -3.41 18.95
C GLY A 126 8.18 -2.14 18.59
N THR A 127 6.91 -2.03 18.98
CA THR A 127 6.03 -0.91 18.63
C THR A 127 5.18 -0.48 19.83
N SER A 128 4.64 0.75 19.78
CA SER A 128 3.78 1.30 20.85
C SER A 128 2.46 0.55 21.07
N THR A 129 2.03 -0.24 20.08
CA THR A 129 0.82 -1.10 20.17
C THR A 129 1.17 -2.54 20.55
N SER A 130 2.36 -2.77 21.08
CA SER A 130 2.89 -4.09 21.47
C SER A 130 3.02 -5.09 20.32
N ARG A 131 2.91 -4.66 19.05
CA ARG A 131 3.21 -5.54 17.91
C ARG A 131 4.71 -5.80 17.85
N SER A 132 5.05 -7.02 17.46
CA SER A 132 6.43 -7.39 17.20
C SER A 132 6.98 -6.71 15.95
N SER A 133 8.24 -6.30 15.98
CA SER A 133 8.95 -5.84 14.79
C SER A 133 9.90 -6.93 14.30
N HIS A 134 10.00 -7.06 12.98
CA HIS A 134 10.79 -8.10 12.32
C HIS A 134 12.01 -7.48 11.62
N ARG A 135 13.08 -8.27 11.47
CA ARG A 135 14.26 -7.91 10.68
C ARG A 135 14.66 -9.03 9.73
N VAL A 136 15.42 -8.67 8.69
CA VAL A 136 15.88 -9.53 7.59
C VAL A 136 14.73 -9.97 6.69
N TRP A 137 13.91 -10.93 7.11
CA TRP A 137 12.73 -11.37 6.37
C TRP A 137 11.49 -10.58 6.82
N VAL A 138 11.30 -9.39 6.25
CA VAL A 138 10.20 -8.49 6.61
C VAL A 138 9.70 -7.75 5.37
N ASN A 139 8.39 -7.56 5.24
CA ASN A 139 7.76 -6.85 4.12
C ASN A 139 8.07 -7.44 2.73
N ALA A 140 8.21 -8.77 2.62
CA ALA A 140 8.29 -9.45 1.34
C ALA A 140 7.04 -9.15 0.50
N ALA A 141 7.26 -8.78 -0.76
CA ALA A 141 6.18 -8.41 -1.68
C ALA A 141 5.11 -9.52 -1.75
N GLY A 142 3.83 -9.15 -1.77
CA GLY A 142 2.73 -10.10 -1.93
C GLY A 142 2.73 -10.75 -3.31
N ILE A 143 2.15 -11.93 -3.46
CA ILE A 143 2.20 -12.74 -4.71
C ILE A 143 1.71 -11.94 -5.93
N GLY A 144 0.63 -11.18 -5.80
CA GLY A 144 0.09 -10.36 -6.90
C GLY A 144 0.86 -9.06 -7.19
N ALA A 145 1.91 -8.75 -6.43
CA ALA A 145 2.77 -7.60 -6.72
C ALA A 145 3.86 -8.00 -7.71
N LEU A 146 4.36 -7.03 -8.48
CA LEU A 146 5.48 -7.22 -9.42
C LEU A 146 6.67 -7.90 -8.72
N TYR A 147 7.09 -9.05 -9.26
CA TYR A 147 8.11 -9.98 -8.72
C TYR A 147 7.82 -10.58 -7.33
N GLY A 148 6.59 -10.50 -6.84
CA GLY A 148 6.24 -10.95 -5.50
C GLY A 148 6.19 -12.46 -5.35
N GLU A 149 5.72 -13.17 -6.38
CA GLU A 149 5.73 -14.63 -6.41
C GLU A 149 7.15 -15.18 -6.41
N GLU A 150 8.02 -14.64 -7.27
CA GLU A 150 9.41 -15.03 -7.43
C GLU A 150 10.20 -14.81 -6.15
N ILE A 151 10.04 -13.64 -5.51
CA ILE A 151 10.69 -13.35 -4.23
C ILE A 151 10.27 -14.35 -3.14
N ARG A 152 8.98 -14.70 -3.08
CA ARG A 152 8.49 -15.65 -2.07
C ARG A 152 8.97 -17.08 -2.33
N LYS A 153 9.14 -17.47 -3.60
CA LYS A 153 9.72 -18.77 -4.00
C LYS A 153 11.19 -18.93 -3.62
N CYS A 154 11.91 -17.83 -3.34
CA CYS A 154 13.29 -17.92 -2.85
C CYS A 154 13.42 -18.55 -1.46
N VAL A 155 12.36 -18.58 -0.66
CA VAL A 155 12.36 -19.23 0.66
C VAL A 155 11.67 -20.58 0.55
N ILE A 156 12.45 -21.65 0.76
CA ILE A 156 12.00 -23.03 0.62
C ILE A 156 12.08 -23.80 1.94
N ALA A 157 11.31 -24.87 2.03
CA ALA A 157 11.52 -25.88 3.07
C ALA A 157 12.86 -26.59 2.80
N PRO A 158 13.60 -27.01 3.84
CA PRO A 158 14.69 -27.95 3.64
C PRO A 158 14.16 -29.30 3.13
N ASP A 159 15.04 -30.10 2.55
CA ASP A 159 14.69 -31.40 1.95
C ASP A 159 13.89 -32.29 2.91
N GLY A 160 12.87 -32.95 2.36
CA GLY A 160 11.94 -33.79 3.11
C GLY A 160 10.97 -33.04 4.03
N ARG A 161 10.93 -31.71 4.01
CA ARG A 161 9.98 -30.90 4.81
C ARG A 161 9.04 -30.08 3.95
N LYS A 162 8.00 -29.52 4.59
CA LYS A 162 7.04 -28.59 3.99
C LYS A 162 7.01 -27.30 4.82
N LEU A 163 6.82 -26.17 4.14
CA LEU A 163 6.52 -24.89 4.79
C LEU A 163 5.00 -24.81 5.01
N ILE A 164 4.59 -24.46 6.24
CA ILE A 164 3.18 -24.30 6.61
C ILE A 164 3.00 -22.85 7.04
N GLY A 165 2.15 -22.11 6.32
CA GLY A 165 1.72 -20.76 6.69
C GLY A 165 0.39 -20.83 7.42
N ILE A 166 0.31 -20.21 8.60
CA ILE A 166 -0.91 -20.09 9.39
C ILE A 166 -1.14 -18.59 9.61
N ASP A 167 -2.30 -18.09 9.18
CA ASP A 167 -2.69 -16.70 9.35
C ASP A 167 -4.12 -16.62 9.87
N MET A 168 -4.37 -15.66 10.75
CA MET A 168 -5.68 -15.45 11.35
C MET A 168 -6.52 -14.56 10.42
N LYS A 169 -7.63 -15.12 9.92
CA LYS A 169 -8.56 -14.39 9.05
C LYS A 169 -9.09 -13.14 9.76
N SER A 170 -8.74 -11.96 9.25
CA SER A 170 -9.33 -10.67 9.64
C SER A 170 -9.30 -10.39 11.16
N ALA A 171 -8.22 -10.74 11.85
CA ALA A 171 -8.08 -10.65 13.30
C ALA A 171 -8.49 -9.29 13.91
N GLN A 172 -8.06 -8.19 13.30
CA GLN A 172 -8.38 -6.83 13.79
C GLN A 172 -9.89 -6.52 13.70
N LEU A 173 -10.56 -7.00 12.65
CA LEU A 173 -12.01 -6.85 12.51
C LEU A 173 -12.75 -7.67 13.56
N ALA A 174 -12.31 -8.91 13.82
CA ALA A 174 -12.90 -9.77 14.83
C ALA A 174 -12.79 -9.14 16.23
N ILE A 175 -11.60 -8.65 16.58
CA ILE A 175 -11.34 -7.98 17.86
C ILE A 175 -12.22 -6.72 18.00
N ALA A 176 -12.25 -5.88 16.96
CA ALA A 176 -13.08 -4.67 16.97
C ALA A 176 -14.57 -4.99 17.11
N ALA A 177 -15.07 -5.98 16.36
CA ALA A 177 -16.47 -6.43 16.43
C ALA A 177 -16.85 -6.92 17.82
N PHE A 178 -15.98 -7.72 18.45
CA PHE A 178 -16.15 -8.23 19.80
C PHE A 178 -16.25 -7.09 20.83
N PHE A 179 -15.31 -6.14 20.80
CA PHE A 179 -15.33 -4.99 21.72
C PHE A 179 -16.52 -4.06 21.49
N ALA A 180 -16.97 -3.92 20.23
CA ALA A 180 -18.17 -3.17 19.88
C ALA A 180 -19.48 -3.92 20.19
N LYS A 181 -19.40 -5.20 20.63
CA LYS A 181 -20.55 -6.09 20.83
C LYS A 181 -21.43 -6.24 19.57
N ASN A 182 -20.81 -6.15 18.38
CA ASN A 182 -21.47 -6.37 17.11
C ASN A 182 -21.32 -7.83 16.70
N TRP A 183 -22.19 -8.69 17.23
CA TRP A 183 -22.13 -10.13 17.04
C TRP A 183 -22.38 -10.55 15.60
N ASP A 184 -23.34 -9.93 14.91
CA ASP A 184 -23.62 -10.20 13.50
C ASP A 184 -22.37 -9.98 12.63
N TYR A 185 -21.65 -8.88 12.86
CA TYR A 185 -20.41 -8.62 12.14
C TYR A 185 -19.27 -9.55 12.58
N TYR A 186 -19.21 -9.91 13.87
CA TYR A 186 -18.24 -10.90 14.37
C TYR A 186 -18.42 -12.26 13.68
N GLU A 187 -19.66 -12.74 13.53
CA GLU A 187 -19.98 -13.97 12.81
C GLU A 187 -19.61 -13.87 11.32
N ALA A 188 -19.88 -12.73 10.68
CA ALA A 188 -19.46 -12.47 9.30
C ALA A 188 -17.92 -12.48 9.12
N VAL A 189 -17.15 -12.11 10.15
CA VAL A 189 -15.68 -12.23 10.15
C VAL A 189 -15.24 -13.67 10.32
N ALA A 190 -15.78 -14.34 11.34
CA ALA A 190 -15.36 -15.68 11.75
C ALA A 190 -15.76 -16.76 10.72
N GLN A 191 -17.00 -16.70 10.23
CA GLN A 191 -17.62 -17.77 9.45
C GLN A 191 -18.07 -17.30 8.06
N GLY A 192 -18.31 -16.00 7.88
CA GLY A 192 -18.80 -15.45 6.63
C GLY A 192 -17.94 -15.80 5.41
N GLN A 193 -18.61 -16.22 4.34
CA GLN A 193 -18.02 -16.55 3.05
C GLN A 193 -18.52 -15.58 1.97
N GLU A 194 -17.68 -15.29 0.98
CA GLU A 194 -18.10 -14.50 -0.19
C GLU A 194 -18.77 -15.41 -1.23
N VAL A 195 -18.21 -16.60 -1.40
CA VAL A 195 -18.71 -17.66 -2.26
C VAL A 195 -18.79 -18.97 -1.48
N THR A 196 -19.78 -19.79 -1.78
CA THR A 196 -19.88 -21.20 -1.37
C THR A 196 -19.77 -22.09 -2.60
N LYS A 197 -19.65 -23.41 -2.41
CA LYS A 197 -19.71 -24.39 -3.50
C LYS A 197 -21.02 -25.15 -3.44
N ASP A 198 -21.64 -25.36 -4.60
CA ASP A 198 -22.79 -26.26 -4.71
C ASP A 198 -22.36 -27.74 -4.79
N GLU A 199 -23.33 -28.64 -4.92
CA GLU A 199 -23.10 -30.08 -5.03
C GLU A 199 -22.27 -30.48 -6.26
N THR A 200 -22.26 -29.64 -7.30
CA THR A 200 -21.47 -29.84 -8.52
C THR A 200 -20.07 -29.26 -8.43
N GLY A 201 -19.79 -28.52 -7.35
CA GLY A 201 -18.53 -27.80 -7.13
C GLY A 201 -18.46 -26.41 -7.77
N ALA A 202 -19.56 -25.92 -8.35
CA ALA A 202 -19.65 -24.58 -8.89
C ALA A 202 -19.68 -23.53 -7.77
N GLU A 203 -19.01 -22.40 -7.98
CA GLU A 203 -18.96 -21.32 -7.01
C GLU A 203 -20.23 -20.45 -7.09
N LEU A 204 -20.95 -20.35 -5.98
CA LEU A 204 -22.14 -19.50 -5.83
C LEU A 204 -21.81 -18.33 -4.91
N TYR A 205 -22.06 -17.12 -5.38
CA TYR A 205 -21.95 -15.92 -4.57
C TYR A 205 -23.02 -15.89 -3.48
N VAL A 206 -22.58 -15.76 -2.23
CA VAL A 206 -23.45 -15.62 -1.05
C VAL A 206 -23.23 -14.29 -0.32
N GLY A 207 -22.10 -13.61 -0.55
CA GLY A 207 -21.85 -12.26 -0.06
C GLY A 207 -21.98 -12.07 1.46
N MET A 208 -21.65 -13.09 2.25
CA MET A 208 -21.75 -13.11 3.71
C MET A 208 -20.43 -12.81 4.43
N SER A 209 -19.34 -12.55 3.69
CA SER A 209 -18.07 -12.17 4.31
C SER A 209 -18.15 -10.79 4.98
N ALA A 210 -17.30 -10.55 5.99
CA ALA A 210 -17.18 -9.25 6.65
C ALA A 210 -16.96 -8.06 5.69
N HIS A 211 -16.24 -8.26 4.58
CA HIS A 211 -16.03 -7.20 3.59
C HIS A 211 -17.29 -6.92 2.75
N CYS A 212 -18.13 -7.93 2.52
CA CYS A 212 -19.44 -7.76 1.88
C CYS A 212 -20.40 -7.01 2.82
N HIS A 213 -20.44 -7.38 4.11
CA HIS A 213 -21.18 -6.62 5.12
C HIS A 213 -20.70 -5.17 5.20
N SER A 214 -19.39 -4.94 5.20
CA SER A 214 -18.82 -3.58 5.17
C SER A 214 -19.28 -2.81 3.94
N ALA A 215 -19.24 -3.42 2.75
CA ALA A 215 -19.67 -2.77 1.51
C ALA A 215 -21.14 -2.33 1.58
N ARG A 216 -22.02 -3.15 2.16
CA ARG A 216 -23.42 -2.79 2.40
C ARG A 216 -23.58 -1.69 3.45
N ASN A 217 -22.89 -1.81 4.60
CA ASN A 217 -22.96 -0.84 5.68
C ASN A 217 -22.46 0.56 5.28
N PHE A 218 -21.50 0.63 4.37
CA PHE A 218 -21.01 1.89 3.81
C PHE A 218 -21.81 2.37 2.58
N GLY A 219 -22.89 1.69 2.20
CA GLY A 219 -23.74 2.06 1.07
C GLY A 219 -23.06 1.88 -0.31
N MET A 220 -21.97 1.12 -0.38
CA MET A 220 -21.29 0.83 -1.65
C MET A 220 -22.04 -0.20 -2.51
N VAL A 221 -22.80 -1.07 -1.87
CA VAL A 221 -23.66 -2.09 -2.47
C VAL A 221 -25.01 -1.99 -1.78
N SER A 222 -26.09 -1.78 -2.52
CA SER A 222 -27.43 -1.73 -1.93
C SER A 222 -27.92 -3.12 -1.52
N GLN A 223 -28.94 -3.17 -0.66
CA GLN A 223 -29.56 -4.44 -0.28
C GLN A 223 -30.19 -5.14 -1.49
N GLU A 224 -30.85 -4.38 -2.38
CA GLU A 224 -31.44 -4.88 -3.62
C GLU A 224 -30.38 -5.45 -4.58
N GLU A 225 -29.24 -4.76 -4.74
CA GLU A 225 -28.13 -5.26 -5.56
C GLU A 225 -27.56 -6.57 -5.00
N PHE A 226 -27.45 -6.67 -3.68
CA PHE A 226 -26.98 -7.87 -3.00
C PHE A 226 -27.95 -9.04 -3.19
N GLU A 227 -29.25 -8.83 -2.95
CA GLU A 227 -30.28 -9.87 -3.11
C GLU A 227 -30.33 -10.37 -4.55
N ARG A 228 -30.33 -9.45 -5.52
CA ARG A 228 -30.27 -9.80 -6.95
C ARG A 228 -28.99 -10.57 -7.30
N ALA A 229 -27.84 -10.19 -6.74
CA ALA A 229 -26.59 -10.88 -6.98
C ALA A 229 -26.60 -12.33 -6.43
N VAL A 230 -27.22 -12.55 -5.27
CA VAL A 230 -27.36 -13.89 -4.67
C VAL A 230 -28.39 -14.73 -5.44
N GLU A 231 -29.50 -14.13 -5.87
CA GLU A 231 -30.57 -14.86 -6.58
C GLU A 231 -30.17 -15.24 -8.01
N PHE A 232 -29.64 -14.29 -8.77
CA PHE A 232 -29.43 -14.47 -10.21
C PHE A 232 -27.98 -14.78 -10.60
N GLN A 233 -27.02 -14.64 -9.68
CA GLN A 233 -25.60 -14.95 -9.92
C GLN A 233 -25.03 -14.25 -11.18
N GLU A 234 -25.54 -13.06 -11.52
CA GLU A 234 -25.20 -12.34 -12.75
C GLU A 234 -23.74 -11.89 -12.77
N GLU A 235 -22.92 -12.45 -13.67
CA GLU A 235 -21.48 -12.21 -13.74
C GLU A 235 -21.10 -10.71 -13.76
N LYS A 236 -21.82 -9.89 -14.54
CA LYS A 236 -21.57 -8.44 -14.63
C LYS A 236 -21.84 -7.73 -13.30
N LEU A 237 -22.90 -8.12 -12.60
CA LEU A 237 -23.26 -7.55 -11.30
C LEU A 237 -22.26 -7.99 -10.24
N LEU A 238 -21.89 -9.27 -10.21
CA LEU A 238 -20.89 -9.83 -9.30
C LEU A 238 -19.54 -9.13 -9.48
N HIS A 239 -19.11 -8.93 -10.73
CA HIS A 239 -17.89 -8.19 -11.03
C HIS A 239 -17.94 -6.74 -10.51
N SER A 240 -19.06 -6.04 -10.75
CA SER A 240 -19.28 -4.69 -10.24
C SER A 240 -19.26 -4.61 -8.71
N ILE A 241 -19.89 -5.57 -8.03
CA ILE A 241 -19.90 -5.67 -6.56
C ILE A 241 -18.48 -5.93 -6.04
N ALA A 242 -17.73 -6.86 -6.66
CA ALA A 242 -16.38 -7.19 -6.25
C ALA A 242 -15.44 -5.97 -6.33
N LEU A 243 -15.52 -5.18 -7.40
CA LEU A 243 -14.75 -3.94 -7.56
C LEU A 243 -15.07 -2.91 -6.47
N ARG A 244 -16.35 -2.71 -6.16
CA ARG A 244 -16.79 -1.76 -5.12
C ARG A 244 -16.42 -2.24 -3.71
N ARG A 245 -16.61 -3.54 -3.43
CA ARG A 245 -16.20 -4.19 -2.18
C ARG A 245 -14.70 -4.05 -1.94
N GLY A 246 -13.86 -4.09 -2.98
CA GLY A 246 -12.43 -3.84 -2.85
C GLY A 246 -12.10 -2.54 -2.11
N LYS A 247 -12.95 -1.51 -2.24
CA LYS A 247 -12.82 -0.22 -1.55
C LYS A 247 -13.33 -0.24 -0.10
N SER A 248 -14.22 -1.18 0.27
CA SER A 248 -14.80 -1.25 1.62
C SER A 248 -13.78 -1.54 2.70
N LYS A 249 -12.71 -2.29 2.36
CA LYS A 249 -11.61 -2.60 3.29
C LYS A 249 -10.95 -1.34 3.85
N GLY A 250 -10.71 -0.34 3.00
CA GLY A 250 -10.14 0.95 3.44
C GLY A 250 -11.07 1.68 4.41
N ALA A 251 -12.37 1.69 4.12
CA ALA A 251 -13.38 2.30 4.98
C ALA A 251 -13.48 1.58 6.34
N SER A 252 -13.46 0.24 6.37
CA SER A 252 -13.47 -0.53 7.62
C SER A 252 -12.28 -0.17 8.51
N PHE A 253 -11.08 -0.02 7.93
CA PHE A 253 -9.90 0.38 8.69
C PHE A 253 -9.93 1.85 9.12
N GLY A 254 -10.52 2.75 8.32
CA GLY A 254 -10.76 4.14 8.73
C GLY A 254 -11.69 4.22 9.95
N VAL A 255 -12.73 3.38 10.03
CA VAL A 255 -13.59 3.33 11.22
C VAL A 255 -12.83 2.83 12.46
N ILE A 256 -11.95 1.84 12.30
CA ILE A 256 -11.21 1.25 13.43
C ILE A 256 -10.12 2.18 13.96
N PHE A 257 -9.44 2.93 13.08
CA PHE A 257 -8.25 3.70 13.44
C PHE A 257 -8.47 5.22 13.47
N GLY A 258 -9.60 5.73 13.00
CA GLY A 258 -9.85 7.17 12.79
C GLY A 258 -9.12 7.72 11.57
#